data_AF-A0A958MNX9-F1
#
_entry.id   AF-A0A958MNX9-F1
#
_cell.length_a   1.000
_cell.length_b   1.000
_cell.length_c   1.000
_cell.angle_alpha   90.00
_cell.angle_beta   90.00
_cell.angle_gamma   90.00
#
_symmetry.space_group_name_H-M   'P 1'
#
loop_
_entity.id
_entity.type
_entity.pdbx_description
1 polymer ?
#
loop_
_entity_poly.entity_id
_entity_poly.type
_entity_poly.pdbx_seq_one_letter_code
_entity_poly.pdbx_strand_id
1 'polypeptide(L)'
;YDDNISFAFNVEASVNQQKTMSSIEGMNIHRIIQEAIHNSLKHASATEIKVNISQLKDQLKISILDNGNGFNTKTVDKGSGLINMNKRAKLIGGELAIISEQNNGTQVVLKV
;
A
#
# COMPACT_ATOMS: atom_id res chain seq x y z
N TYR A 1 8.86 -18.13 2.06
CA TYR A 1 7.59 -17.40 2.27
C TYR A 1 6.58 -18.45 2.71
N ASP A 2 5.66 -18.13 3.61
CA ASP A 2 4.62 -19.08 4.05
C ASP A 2 3.61 -19.24 2.90
N ASP A 3 3.36 -20.48 2.47
CA ASP A 3 2.47 -20.77 1.34
C ASP A 3 0.98 -20.56 1.68
N ASN A 4 0.66 -20.22 2.94
CA ASN A 4 -0.72 -20.09 3.45
C ASN A 4 -1.23 -18.64 3.58
N ILE A 5 -0.67 -17.69 2.83
CA ILE A 5 -1.13 -16.29 2.89
C ILE A 5 -2.33 -16.10 1.96
N SER A 6 -3.46 -15.72 2.55
CA SER A 6 -4.63 -15.26 1.80
C SER A 6 -4.31 -13.91 1.14
N PHE A 7 -4.52 -13.82 -0.17
CA PHE A 7 -4.33 -12.58 -0.92
C PHE A 7 -5.64 -12.21 -1.63
N ALA A 8 -6.18 -11.03 -1.31
CA ALA A 8 -7.36 -10.49 -1.98
C ALA A 8 -7.01 -9.23 -2.75
N PHE A 9 -7.51 -9.14 -3.99
CA PHE A 9 -7.38 -7.97 -4.84
C PHE A 9 -8.77 -7.51 -5.28
N ASN A 10 -9.19 -6.36 -4.78
CA ASN A 10 -10.54 -5.83 -4.99
C ASN A 10 -10.47 -4.50 -5.73
N VAL A 11 -11.28 -4.35 -6.78
CA VAL A 11 -11.46 -3.10 -7.52
C VAL A 11 -12.92 -2.73 -7.45
N GLU A 12 -13.23 -1.55 -6.91
CA GLU A 12 -14.60 -1.05 -6.89
C GLU A 12 -15.11 -0.83 -8.33
N ALA A 13 -16.36 -1.20 -8.60
CA ALA A 13 -16.97 -1.06 -9.92
C ALA A 13 -17.06 0.42 -10.40
N SER A 14 -16.97 1.37 -9.47
CA SER A 14 -16.95 2.81 -9.72
C SER A 14 -15.62 3.33 -10.29
N VAL A 15 -14.56 2.52 -10.28
CA VAL A 15 -13.24 2.91 -10.81
C VAL A 15 -13.31 3.07 -12.33
N ASN A 16 -12.88 4.22 -12.81
CA ASN A 16 -12.81 4.53 -14.24
C ASN A 16 -11.70 3.72 -14.91
N GLN A 17 -12.08 2.65 -15.61
CA GLN A 17 -11.15 1.77 -16.34
C GLN A 17 -10.53 2.41 -17.58
N GLN A 18 -11.01 3.57 -18.02
CA GLN A 18 -10.43 4.34 -19.12
C GLN A 18 -9.41 5.38 -18.65
N LYS A 19 -9.24 5.58 -17.33
CA LYS A 19 -8.21 6.48 -16.80
C LYS A 19 -6.83 5.94 -17.19
N THR A 20 -6.10 6.73 -17.97
CA THR A 20 -4.70 6.43 -18.28
C THR A 20 -3.78 7.09 -17.25
N MET A 21 -2.61 6.49 -17.08
CA MET A 21 -1.54 7.02 -16.24
C MET A 21 -0.27 7.08 -17.07
N SER A 22 0.57 8.06 -16.79
CA SER A 22 1.94 8.08 -17.31
C SER A 22 2.72 6.86 -16.84
N SER A 23 3.76 6.48 -17.57
CA SER A 23 4.65 5.40 -17.16
C SER A 23 5.32 5.67 -15.82
N ILE A 24 5.56 6.95 -15.49
CA ILE A 24 6.13 7.37 -14.21
C ILE A 24 5.14 7.11 -13.07
N GLU A 25 3.87 7.49 -13.24
CA GLU A 25 2.80 7.19 -12.27
C GLU A 25 2.67 5.69 -12.04
N GLY A 26 2.46 4.92 -13.12
CA GLY A 26 2.28 3.47 -13.04
C GLY A 26 3.46 2.76 -12.36
N MET A 27 4.70 3.13 -12.70
CA MET A 27 5.89 2.53 -12.10
C MET A 27 6.01 2.82 -10.61
N ASN A 28 5.74 4.06 -10.19
CA ASN A 28 5.83 4.45 -8.78
C ASN A 28 4.70 3.82 -7.94
N ILE A 29 3.48 3.76 -8.47
CA ILE A 29 2.36 3.05 -7.85
C ILE A 29 2.69 1.57 -7.66
N HIS A 30 3.14 0.89 -8.71
CA HIS A 30 3.55 -0.52 -8.63
C HIS A 30 4.62 -0.75 -7.56
N ARG A 31 5.63 0.12 -7.52
CA ARG A 31 6.72 0.06 -6.54
C ARG A 31 6.28 0.34 -5.10
N ILE A 32 5.24 1.14 -4.89
CA ILE A 32 4.64 1.34 -3.55
C ILE A 32 3.88 0.09 -3.12
N ILE A 33 3.05 -0.47 -4.01
CA ILE A 33 2.29 -1.71 -3.74
C ILE A 33 3.27 -2.86 -3.42
N GLN A 34 4.31 -3.02 -4.24
CA GLN A 34 5.33 -4.06 -4.05
C GLN A 34 6.03 -3.95 -2.69
N GLU A 35 6.44 -2.74 -2.30
CA GLU A 35 7.10 -2.51 -1.01
C GLU A 35 6.16 -2.77 0.17
N ALA A 36 4.88 -2.36 0.07
CA ALA A 36 3.88 -2.65 1.08
C ALA A 36 3.69 -4.15 1.28
N ILE A 37 3.49 -4.91 0.19
CA ILE A 37 3.37 -6.37 0.22
C ILE A 37 4.65 -7.00 0.78
N HIS A 38 5.84 -6.54 0.36
CA HIS A 38 7.11 -7.05 0.88
C HIS A 38 7.22 -6.87 2.40
N ASN A 39 6.81 -5.70 2.91
CA ASN A 39 6.81 -5.43 4.34
C ASN A 39 5.86 -6.37 5.11
N SER A 40 4.65 -6.60 4.58
CA SER A 40 3.68 -7.53 5.17
C SER A 40 4.24 -8.96 5.23
N LEU A 41 4.88 -9.43 4.14
CA LEU A 41 5.44 -10.78 4.06
C LEU A 41 6.67 -10.98 4.94
N LYS A 42 7.52 -9.96 5.08
CA LYS A 42 8.83 -10.08 5.74
C LYS A 42 8.79 -9.76 7.24
N HIS A 43 7.92 -8.84 7.65
CA HIS A 43 7.96 -8.25 8.99
C HIS A 43 6.71 -8.55 9.81
N ALA A 44 5.57 -8.78 9.16
CA ALA A 44 4.30 -8.80 9.87
C ALA A 44 3.83 -10.21 10.28
N SER A 45 4.45 -11.29 9.76
CA SER A 45 3.89 -12.65 9.91
C SER A 45 2.40 -12.70 9.55
N ALA A 46 2.01 -11.88 8.57
CA ALA A 46 0.62 -11.74 8.16
C ALA A 46 0.11 -13.02 7.51
N THR A 47 -1.15 -13.36 7.79
CA THR A 47 -1.85 -14.48 7.15
C THR A 47 -2.81 -13.99 6.07
N GLU A 48 -3.06 -12.68 6.01
CA GLU A 48 -3.93 -12.06 5.03
C GLU A 48 -3.35 -10.73 4.54
N ILE A 49 -3.38 -10.52 3.22
CA ILE A 49 -3.09 -9.26 2.56
C ILE A 49 -4.26 -8.89 1.65
N LYS A 50 -4.73 -7.64 1.74
CA LYS A 50 -5.80 -7.09 0.91
C LYS A 50 -5.29 -5.88 0.15
N VAL A 51 -5.44 -5.89 -1.16
CA VAL A 51 -5.27 -4.71 -2.01
C VAL A 51 -6.65 -4.26 -2.47
N ASN A 52 -7.06 -3.05 -2.09
CA ASN A 52 -8.33 -2.47 -2.53
C ASN A 52 -8.05 -1.21 -3.35
N ILE A 53 -8.69 -1.13 -4.51
CA ILE A 53 -8.66 0.02 -5.40
C ILE A 53 -10.06 0.61 -5.45
N SER A 54 -10.16 1.88 -5.09
CA SER A 54 -11.38 2.66 -5.17
C SER A 54 -11.13 4.00 -5.82
N GLN A 55 -12.20 4.68 -6.23
CA GLN A 55 -12.10 6.00 -6.82
C GLN A 55 -13.16 6.92 -6.22
N LEU A 56 -12.72 8.10 -5.78
CA LEU A 56 -13.59 9.18 -5.35
C LEU A 56 -13.36 10.38 -6.26
N LYS A 57 -14.37 10.69 -7.10
CA LYS A 57 -14.25 11.69 -8.18
C LYS A 57 -13.06 11.34 -9.08
N ASP A 58 -12.09 12.22 -9.24
CA ASP A 58 -10.91 12.01 -10.09
C ASP A 58 -9.72 11.39 -9.35
N GLN A 59 -9.84 11.15 -8.04
CA GLN A 59 -8.77 10.61 -7.21
C GLN A 59 -8.92 9.09 -7.05
N LEU A 60 -7.90 8.36 -7.51
CA LEU A 60 -7.74 6.94 -7.27
C LEU A 60 -7.17 6.75 -5.86
N LYS A 61 -7.75 5.83 -5.11
CA LYS A 61 -7.28 5.41 -3.79
C LYS A 61 -6.90 3.95 -3.87
N ILE A 62 -5.65 3.65 -3.53
CA ILE A 62 -5.12 2.29 -3.44
C ILE A 62 -4.79 2.05 -1.97
N SER A 63 -5.38 1.02 -1.37
CA SER A 63 -5.07 0.62 -0.01
C SER A 63 -4.54 -0.81 0.03
N ILE A 64 -3.44 -1.01 0.74
CA ILE A 64 -2.82 -2.30 0.99
C ILE A 64 -2.92 -2.52 2.49
N LEU A 65 -3.60 -3.57 2.91
CA LEU A 65 -3.82 -3.93 4.31
C LEU A 65 -3.23 -5.30 4.56
N ASP A 66 -2.56 -5.46 5.69
CA ASP A 66 -2.23 -6.77 6.24
C ASP A 66 -2.72 -6.89 7.68
N ASN A 67 -2.92 -8.13 8.12
CA ASN A 67 -3.36 -8.46 9.47
C ASN A 67 -2.21 -8.90 10.39
N GLY A 68 -0.97 -8.54 10.06
CA GLY A 68 0.18 -9.02 10.81
C GLY A 68 0.46 -8.24 12.10
N ASN A 69 1.68 -8.34 12.61
CA ASN A 69 2.09 -7.76 13.90
C ASN A 69 2.15 -6.23 13.91
N GLY A 70 2.05 -5.57 12.75
CA GLY A 70 2.19 -4.11 12.64
C GLY A 70 3.49 -3.57 13.26
N PHE A 71 3.55 -2.26 13.44
CA PHE A 71 4.65 -1.57 14.11
C PHE A 71 4.20 -0.22 14.64
N ASN A 72 4.90 0.29 15.65
CA ASN A 72 4.64 1.62 16.16
C ASN A 72 5.25 2.68 15.23
N THR A 73 4.39 3.38 14.49
CA THR A 73 4.77 4.43 13.52
C THR A 73 5.53 5.61 14.14
N LYS A 74 5.45 5.83 15.46
CA LYS A 74 6.14 6.91 16.17
C LYS A 74 7.56 6.54 16.59
N THR A 75 7.81 5.26 16.84
CA THR A 75 9.10 4.78 17.38
C THR A 75 9.90 3.98 16.37
N VAL A 76 9.29 3.56 15.25
CA VAL A 76 10.01 2.88 14.19
C VAL A 76 10.99 3.85 13.54
N ASP A 77 12.26 3.45 13.48
CA ASP A 77 13.18 4.09 12.56
C ASP A 77 12.61 3.90 11.16
N LYS A 78 12.34 5.01 10.46
CA LYS A 78 11.81 4.94 9.10
C LYS A 78 12.86 4.26 8.22
N GLY A 79 12.75 2.95 8.07
CA GLY A 79 13.59 2.17 7.18
C GLY A 79 13.50 2.72 5.75
N SER A 80 14.48 2.36 4.92
CA SER A 80 14.55 2.83 3.54
C SER A 80 13.24 2.59 2.76
N GLY A 81 12.53 1.49 3.05
CA GLY A 81 11.22 1.17 2.47
C GLY A 81 10.14 2.25 2.66
N LEU A 82 9.83 2.62 3.90
CA LEU A 82 8.78 3.61 4.21
C LEU A 82 9.11 5.01 3.66
N ILE A 83 10.40 5.38 3.70
CA ILE A 83 10.91 6.64 3.13
C ILE A 83 10.75 6.62 1.61
N ASN A 84 11.13 5.52 0.96
CA ASN A 84 11.05 5.37 -0.49
C ASN A 84 9.61 5.39 -0.97
N MET A 85 8.67 4.72 -0.28
CA MET A 85 7.25 4.82 -0.64
C MET A 85 6.75 6.26 -0.58
N ASN A 86 7.09 7.00 0.48
CA ASN A 86 6.72 8.42 0.61
C ASN A 86 7.31 9.29 -0.51
N LYS A 87 8.59 9.09 -0.85
CA LYS A 87 9.24 9.81 -1.95
C LYS A 87 8.57 9.53 -3.30
N ARG A 88 8.23 8.27 -3.56
CA ARG A 88 7.56 7.83 -4.80
C ARG A 88 6.16 8.43 -4.91
N ALA A 89 5.39 8.47 -3.83
CA ALA A 89 4.07 9.11 -3.81
C ALA A 89 4.18 10.60 -4.14
N LYS A 90 5.11 11.32 -3.48
CA LYS A 90 5.35 12.74 -3.76
C LYS A 90 5.80 12.99 -5.20
N LEU A 91 6.62 12.11 -5.77
CA LEU A 91 7.12 12.24 -7.14
C LEU A 91 6.00 12.25 -8.18
N ILE A 92 4.87 11.59 -7.88
CA ILE A 92 3.72 11.50 -8.77
C ILE A 92 2.56 12.41 -8.33
N GLY A 93 2.83 13.38 -7.46
CA GLY A 93 1.82 14.31 -6.94
C GLY A 93 0.81 13.68 -5.97
N GLY A 94 1.05 12.45 -5.52
CA GLY A 94 0.16 11.70 -4.64
C GLY A 94 0.45 11.88 -3.15
N GLU A 95 -0.50 11.40 -2.35
CA GLU A 95 -0.40 11.36 -0.89
C GLU A 95 -0.29 9.91 -0.40
N LEU A 96 0.64 9.66 0.52
CA LEU A 96 0.79 8.37 1.16
C LEU A 96 0.50 8.49 2.66
N ALA A 97 -0.44 7.70 3.15
CA ALA A 97 -0.65 7.48 4.58
C ALA A 97 -0.25 6.05 4.94
N ILE A 98 0.44 5.89 6.06
CA ILE A 98 0.80 4.58 6.62
C ILE A 98 0.26 4.55 8.04
N ILE A 99 -0.72 3.68 8.27
CA ILE A 99 -1.35 3.46 9.56
C ILE A 99 -0.90 2.08 10.02
N SER A 100 -0.25 2.02 11.18
CA SER A 100 0.13 0.75 11.80
C SER A 100 0.19 0.93 13.30
N GLU A 101 -0.21 -0.13 13.99
CA GLU A 101 -0.12 -0.27 15.43
C GLU A 101 0.34 -1.69 15.74
N GLN A 102 1.08 -1.83 16.83
CA GLN A 102 1.59 -3.13 17.25
C GLN A 102 0.42 -4.10 17.53
N ASN A 103 0.52 -5.29 16.95
CA ASN A 103 -0.47 -6.38 16.91
C ASN A 103 -1.78 -6.07 16.16
N ASN A 104 -1.85 -4.96 15.40
CA ASN A 104 -3.04 -4.52 14.67
C ASN A 104 -2.81 -4.38 13.15
N GLY A 105 -1.75 -5.01 12.62
CA GLY A 105 -1.43 -4.99 11.20
C GLY A 105 -0.92 -3.66 10.68
N THR A 106 -0.88 -3.56 9.36
CA THR A 106 -0.46 -2.35 8.64
C THR A 106 -1.44 -2.03 7.54
N GLN A 107 -1.73 -0.74 7.37
CA GLN A 107 -2.47 -0.21 6.25
C GLN A 107 -1.65 0.90 5.57
N VAL A 108 -1.35 0.69 4.29
CA VAL A 108 -0.76 1.70 3.40
C VAL A 108 -1.86 2.22 2.48
N VAL A 109 -2.04 3.54 2.42
CA VAL A 109 -3.03 4.20 1.57
C VAL A 109 -2.33 5.21 0.66
N LEU A 110 -2.41 4.98 -0.64
CA LEU A 110 -1.98 5.90 -1.68
C LEU A 110 -3.21 6.58 -2.30
N LYS A 111 -3.15 7.90 -2.44
CA LYS A 111 -4.14 8.70 -3.18
C LYS A 111 -3.47 9.44 -4.33
N VAL A 112 -3.98 9.28 -5.55
CA VAL A 112 -3.42 9.88 -6.79
C VAL A 112 -4.52 10.32 -7.76
#